data_AF-A0A2H6HTF3-F1
#
_entry.id   AF-A0A2H6HTF3-F1
#
_cell.length_a   1.000
_cell.length_b   1.000
_cell.length_c   1.000
_cell.angle_alpha   90.00
_cell.angle_beta   90.00
_cell.angle_gamma   90.00
#
_symmetry.space_group_name_H-M   'P 1'
#
loop_
_entity.id
_entity.type
_entity.pdbx_description
1 polymer ?
#
loop_
_entity_poly.entity_id
_entity_poly.type
_entity_poly.pdbx_seq_one_letter_code
_entity_poly.pdbx_strand_id
1 'polypeptide(L)'
;MSKALLKKDRKGSVILYSVILMLILVVTGGAFMKWAADEAYEAKYDLARSQAYYIAQRGAIEKGMALLRSKKITELTAASEALPDGRRQDYGEFTGFYNEAMISQESTLYQLEESEFVKTGAWDASAVGIVEFTSPSGEDVQVKTKYTLRSQMRTFANYMYLSDTETVEGPFGDDDIIWFFTGDTLYGRVHSNDYIGIKNNPVFYGPISSSQDDFRRNNMGGAHFEFDPEFNVPEVFFPETAQDIRDGAQLFVDDDNGSLLFQMEGRDGSWQWCSWEAGAGSTPPDDAVYQSFPYSANSIAFFDGTLYIKGSGIQGKSTIACAGNMYLIDNVMYAGVDPLNPIIPEGSPNILGLISESNIVIRDSYANGKANSSNGSDIVITAGMVALGQSFTFEHQNDIVTGTNLCNDEPLMAAWDHGTYLYDEGPSDLRGYIYIRGAIAQKRRGYVRRSNCGGTGYDKSYDYDFRLQTNPPPLYLAAQDEDGNVFFEVTSSWAEYQKSE
;
A
#
# COMPACT_ATOMS: atom_id res chain seq x y z
N MET A 1 68.63 87.32 -15.92
CA MET A 1 67.74 86.50 -16.76
C MET A 1 66.70 85.82 -15.88
N SER A 2 65.42 86.03 -16.21
CA SER A 2 64.28 85.13 -16.01
C SER A 2 64.09 84.39 -14.67
N LYS A 3 63.06 84.79 -13.92
CA LYS A 3 61.88 83.92 -13.69
C LYS A 3 60.69 84.76 -13.25
N ALA A 4 59.89 85.12 -14.24
CA ALA A 4 58.59 85.74 -14.06
C ALA A 4 57.57 84.70 -13.53
N LEU A 5 56.77 85.15 -12.57
CA LEU A 5 55.33 84.93 -12.41
C LEU A 5 54.72 83.67 -13.05
N LEU A 6 54.19 82.79 -12.20
CA LEU A 6 52.79 82.32 -12.28
C LEU A 6 52.49 81.43 -11.06
N LYS A 7 52.12 82.07 -9.94
CA LYS A 7 51.38 81.39 -8.88
C LYS A 7 49.95 81.25 -9.41
N LYS A 8 49.66 80.18 -10.13
CA LYS A 8 48.32 79.87 -10.65
C LYS A 8 47.41 79.67 -9.44
N ASP A 9 46.50 80.61 -9.24
CA ASP A 9 45.60 80.67 -8.10
C ASP A 9 44.68 79.43 -8.12
N ARG A 10 44.95 78.44 -7.25
CA ARG A 10 44.17 77.19 -7.11
C ARG A 10 42.81 77.41 -6.41
N LYS A 11 42.33 78.65 -6.29
CA LYS A 11 41.07 78.99 -5.60
C LYS A 11 39.82 78.67 -6.43
N GLY A 12 39.91 78.66 -7.76
CA GLY A 12 38.79 78.27 -8.63
C GLY A 12 38.57 76.75 -8.74
N SER A 13 39.61 75.94 -8.51
CA SER A 13 39.51 74.47 -8.59
C SER A 13 38.84 73.86 -7.36
N VAL A 14 38.96 74.48 -6.17
CA VAL A 14 38.36 73.95 -4.93
C VAL A 14 36.84 73.93 -5.04
N ILE A 15 36.22 74.99 -5.55
CA ILE A 15 34.75 75.05 -5.76
C ILE A 15 34.32 73.99 -6.79
N LEU A 16 35.06 73.82 -7.88
CA LEU A 16 34.78 72.80 -8.89
C LEU A 16 34.85 71.38 -8.30
N TYR A 17 35.88 71.07 -7.51
CA TYR A 17 36.00 69.78 -6.82
C TYR A 17 34.91 69.59 -5.77
N SER A 18 34.52 70.63 -5.03
CA SER A 18 33.40 70.56 -4.07
C SER A 18 32.06 70.29 -4.75
N VAL A 19 31.79 70.92 -5.90
CA VAL A 19 30.57 70.68 -6.68
C VAL A 19 30.57 69.26 -7.25
N ILE A 20 31.70 68.79 -7.81
CA ILE A 20 31.84 67.41 -8.30
C ILE A 20 31.64 66.42 -7.15
N LEU A 21 32.22 66.67 -5.97
CA LEU A 21 32.08 65.80 -4.80
C LEU A 21 30.65 65.79 -4.26
N MET A 22 29.95 66.93 -4.24
CA MET A 22 28.52 66.98 -3.92
C MET A 22 27.68 66.18 -4.93
N LEU A 23 27.99 66.31 -6.23
CA LEU A 23 27.28 65.61 -7.29
C LEU A 23 27.49 64.09 -7.16
N ILE A 24 28.71 63.66 -6.86
CA ILE A 24 29.03 62.26 -6.55
C ILE A 24 28.26 61.79 -5.32
N LEU A 25 28.22 62.57 -4.24
CA LEU A 25 27.49 62.22 -3.01
C LEU A 25 25.98 62.11 -3.24
N VAL A 26 25.39 63.00 -4.03
CA VAL A 26 23.95 62.93 -4.38
C VAL A 26 23.66 61.71 -5.24
N VAL A 27 24.51 61.43 -6.24
CA VAL A 27 24.35 60.26 -7.11
C VAL A 27 24.56 58.96 -6.33
N THR A 28 25.58 58.87 -5.48
CA THR A 28 25.84 57.69 -4.64
C THR A 28 24.77 57.51 -3.57
N GLY A 29 24.31 58.59 -2.94
CA GLY A 29 23.18 58.54 -2.01
C GLY A 29 21.88 58.08 -2.68
N GLY A 30 21.59 58.58 -3.88
CA GLY A 30 20.45 58.12 -4.69
C GLY A 30 20.57 56.64 -5.09
N ALA A 31 21.75 56.20 -5.50
CA ALA A 31 22.01 54.80 -5.83
C ALA A 31 21.83 53.88 -4.60
N PHE A 32 22.30 54.30 -3.42
CA PHE A 32 22.14 53.53 -2.18
C PHE A 32 20.67 53.44 -1.75
N MET A 33 19.90 54.53 -1.88
CA MET A 33 18.46 54.50 -1.61
C MET A 33 17.71 53.58 -2.57
N LYS A 34 18.07 53.60 -3.87
CA LYS A 34 17.49 52.66 -4.84
C LYS A 34 17.84 51.21 -4.48
N TRP A 35 19.11 50.93 -4.21
CA TRP A 35 19.55 49.59 -3.82
C TRP A 35 18.84 49.08 -2.56
N ALA A 36 18.70 49.91 -1.53
CA ALA A 36 17.97 49.56 -0.32
C ALA A 36 16.47 49.33 -0.58
N ALA A 37 15.86 50.07 -1.51
CA ALA A 37 14.47 49.86 -1.92
C ALA A 37 14.30 48.55 -2.72
N ASP A 38 15.24 48.26 -3.62
CA ASP A 38 15.28 47.01 -4.39
C ASP A 38 15.47 45.81 -3.45
N GLU A 39 16.39 45.89 -2.47
CA GLU A 39 16.63 44.84 -1.46
C GLU A 39 15.41 44.65 -0.54
N ALA A 40 14.75 45.74 -0.11
CA ALA A 40 13.52 45.65 0.68
C ALA A 40 12.35 45.05 -0.12
N TYR A 41 12.27 45.34 -1.42
CA TYR A 41 11.29 44.74 -2.32
C TYR A 41 11.53 43.25 -2.50
N GLU A 42 12.78 42.84 -2.77
CA GLU A 42 13.15 41.42 -2.90
C GLU A 42 12.84 40.65 -1.62
N ALA A 43 13.19 41.20 -0.45
CA ALA A 43 12.86 40.56 0.83
C ALA A 43 11.35 40.41 1.05
N LYS A 44 10.54 41.41 0.69
CA LYS A 44 9.07 41.33 0.75
C LYS A 44 8.52 40.30 -0.22
N TYR A 45 9.05 40.26 -1.44
CA TYR A 45 8.64 39.30 -2.46
C TYR A 45 8.96 37.86 -2.04
N ASP A 46 10.15 37.61 -1.49
CA ASP A 46 10.55 36.28 -1.00
C ASP A 46 9.71 35.83 0.20
N LEU A 47 9.34 36.77 1.10
CA LEU A 47 8.40 36.49 2.19
C LEU A 47 7.01 36.15 1.65
N ALA A 48 6.47 36.96 0.73
CA ALA A 48 5.17 36.71 0.09
C ALA A 48 5.15 35.36 -0.64
N ARG A 49 6.26 35.00 -1.30
CA ARG A 49 6.45 33.71 -1.97
C ARG A 49 6.40 32.54 -1.01
N SER A 50 7.08 32.65 0.13
CA SER A 50 7.07 31.63 1.18
C SER A 50 5.68 31.49 1.79
N GLN A 51 4.99 32.60 2.03
CA GLN A 51 3.61 32.60 2.52
C GLN A 51 2.65 31.97 1.50
N ALA A 52 2.75 32.34 0.22
CA ALA A 52 1.95 31.78 -0.86
C ALA A 52 2.11 30.26 -0.96
N TYR A 53 3.34 29.74 -0.78
CA TYR A 53 3.59 28.30 -0.73
C TYR A 53 2.79 27.61 0.39
N TYR A 54 2.87 28.11 1.64
CA TYR A 54 2.16 27.48 2.76
C TYR A 54 0.64 27.63 2.64
N ILE A 55 0.16 28.75 2.09
CA ILE A 55 -1.27 28.96 1.82
C ILE A 55 -1.77 27.98 0.74
N ALA A 56 -0.98 27.77 -0.32
CA ALA A 56 -1.28 26.77 -1.35
C ALA A 56 -1.31 25.35 -0.78
N GLN A 57 -0.29 24.99 0.01
CA GLN A 57 -0.23 23.70 0.70
C GLN A 57 -1.45 23.46 1.58
N ARG A 58 -1.86 24.48 2.34
CA ARG A 58 -3.07 24.43 3.15
C ARG A 58 -4.32 24.16 2.30
N GLY A 59 -4.50 24.86 1.17
CA GLY A 59 -5.63 24.63 0.27
C GLY A 59 -5.67 23.20 -0.29
N ALA A 60 -4.51 22.69 -0.73
CA ALA A 60 -4.39 21.33 -1.25
C ALA A 60 -4.71 20.26 -0.18
N ILE A 61 -4.31 20.47 1.07
CA ILE A 61 -4.58 19.52 2.18
C ILE A 61 -6.01 19.65 2.69
N GLU A 62 -6.41 20.85 3.16
CA GLU A 62 -7.69 21.08 3.85
C GLU A 62 -8.89 20.89 2.93
N LYS A 63 -8.74 21.11 1.62
CA LYS A 63 -9.82 20.96 0.65
C LYS A 63 -9.60 19.75 -0.24
N GLY A 64 -8.47 19.69 -0.94
CA GLY A 64 -8.20 18.65 -1.93
C GLY A 64 -8.12 17.25 -1.31
N MET A 65 -7.14 17.03 -0.42
CA MET A 65 -6.94 15.73 0.24
C MET A 65 -8.11 15.36 1.14
N ALA A 66 -8.70 16.33 1.84
CA ALA A 66 -9.89 16.10 2.66
C ALA A 66 -11.08 15.61 1.81
N LEU A 67 -11.31 16.20 0.63
CA LEU A 67 -12.33 15.73 -0.30
C LEU A 67 -12.02 14.31 -0.81
N LEU A 68 -10.79 14.06 -1.28
CA LEU A 68 -10.39 12.73 -1.77
C LEU A 68 -10.68 11.64 -0.74
N ARG A 69 -10.31 11.88 0.53
CA ARG A 69 -10.53 10.96 1.65
C ARG A 69 -11.98 10.84 2.10
N SER A 70 -12.88 11.70 1.60
CA SER A 70 -14.32 11.63 1.88
C SER A 70 -15.12 10.99 0.74
N LYS A 71 -14.45 10.55 -0.33
CA LYS A 71 -15.11 9.97 -1.50
C LYS A 71 -15.07 8.46 -1.47
N LYS A 72 -16.16 7.87 -1.95
CA LYS A 72 -16.22 6.45 -2.26
C LYS A 72 -15.54 6.14 -3.58
N ILE A 73 -15.10 4.90 -3.76
CA ILE A 73 -14.46 4.46 -5.00
C ILE A 73 -15.33 4.71 -6.24
N THR A 74 -16.65 4.57 -6.11
CA THR A 74 -17.63 4.81 -7.20
C THR A 74 -17.83 6.29 -7.55
N GLU A 75 -17.43 7.20 -6.65
CA GLU A 75 -17.57 8.66 -6.82
C GLU A 75 -16.29 9.31 -7.36
N LEU A 76 -15.21 8.53 -7.45
CA LEU A 76 -13.95 8.93 -8.03
C LEU A 76 -14.04 8.82 -9.56
N THR A 77 -14.25 9.97 -10.21
CA THR A 77 -14.29 10.08 -11.68
C THR A 77 -12.99 10.70 -12.21
N ALA A 78 -12.54 10.28 -13.40
CA ALA A 78 -11.35 10.86 -14.04
C ALA A 78 -11.43 12.38 -14.30
N ALA A 79 -12.62 12.98 -14.18
CA ALA A 79 -12.81 14.41 -14.30
C ALA A 79 -12.23 15.18 -13.11
N SER A 80 -11.63 16.34 -13.39
CA SER A 80 -11.20 17.26 -12.35
C SER A 80 -12.39 17.88 -11.62
N GLU A 81 -12.35 17.94 -10.29
CA GLU A 81 -13.36 18.60 -9.48
C GLU A 81 -12.79 19.87 -8.82
N ALA A 82 -13.41 21.01 -9.13
CA ALA A 82 -13.04 22.30 -8.55
C ALA A 82 -13.64 22.49 -7.15
N LEU A 83 -12.85 23.08 -6.26
CA LEU A 83 -13.16 23.28 -4.86
C LEU A 83 -13.29 24.78 -4.55
N PRO A 84 -14.10 25.16 -3.54
CA PRO A 84 -14.28 26.55 -3.17
C PRO A 84 -12.98 27.25 -2.73
N ASP A 85 -12.89 28.53 -3.05
CA ASP A 85 -11.75 29.37 -2.66
C ASP A 85 -11.64 29.55 -1.13
N GLY A 86 -10.40 29.76 -0.70
CA GLY A 86 -10.07 30.09 0.68
C GLY A 86 -10.50 31.52 1.05
N ARG A 87 -10.83 31.73 2.31
CA ARG A 87 -11.09 33.08 2.83
C ARG A 87 -9.80 33.91 2.82
N ARG A 88 -9.92 35.18 2.43
CA ARG A 88 -8.85 36.18 2.59
C ARG A 88 -8.51 36.37 4.07
N GLN A 89 -7.22 36.35 4.38
CA GLN A 89 -6.67 36.57 5.72
C GLN A 89 -5.53 37.57 5.66
N ASP A 90 -5.50 38.49 6.64
CA ASP A 90 -4.44 39.48 6.76
C ASP A 90 -3.29 38.95 7.65
N TYR A 91 -2.07 39.08 7.15
CA TYR A 91 -0.82 38.68 7.78
C TYR A 91 0.11 39.91 7.88
N GLY A 92 -0.31 40.90 8.65
CA GLY A 92 0.39 42.18 8.76
C GLY A 92 0.16 43.03 7.51
N GLU A 93 1.20 43.26 6.70
CA GLU A 93 1.13 44.03 5.44
C GLU A 93 0.71 43.19 4.22
N PHE A 94 0.50 41.89 4.43
CA PHE A 94 0.15 40.93 3.37
C PHE A 94 -1.30 40.48 3.53
N THR A 95 -2.01 40.28 2.42
CA THR A 95 -3.30 39.58 2.40
C THR A 95 -3.14 38.28 1.63
N GLY A 96 -3.44 37.15 2.27
CA GLY A 96 -3.25 35.81 1.75
C GLY A 96 -4.55 35.01 1.60
N PHE A 97 -4.67 34.22 0.54
CA PHE A 97 -5.76 33.26 0.32
C PHE A 97 -5.33 32.19 -0.70
N TYR A 98 -6.06 31.07 -0.78
CA TYR A 98 -5.90 30.12 -1.87
C TYR A 98 -7.12 30.16 -2.80
N ASN A 99 -6.92 29.86 -4.07
CA ASN A 99 -7.95 29.65 -5.07
C ASN A 99 -7.60 28.43 -5.92
N GLU A 100 -8.46 28.10 -6.90
CA GLU A 100 -8.22 27.01 -7.87
C GLU A 100 -7.88 25.68 -7.19
N ALA A 101 -8.44 25.45 -5.99
CA ALA A 101 -8.31 24.19 -5.32
C ALA A 101 -9.03 23.12 -6.16
N MET A 102 -8.41 21.98 -6.38
CA MET A 102 -9.00 20.93 -7.21
C MET A 102 -8.41 19.56 -6.89
N ILE A 103 -9.18 18.53 -7.23
CA ILE A 103 -8.70 17.15 -7.31
C ILE A 103 -8.75 16.69 -8.77
N SER A 104 -7.76 15.91 -9.20
CA SER A 104 -7.72 15.33 -10.55
C SER A 104 -7.00 13.99 -10.52
N GLN A 105 -7.48 13.01 -11.30
CA GLN A 105 -6.71 11.79 -11.53
C GLN A 105 -5.45 12.14 -12.33
N GLU A 106 -4.35 11.44 -12.08
CA GLU A 106 -3.14 11.57 -12.89
C GLU A 106 -3.48 11.24 -14.36
N SER A 107 -3.54 12.28 -15.21
CA SER A 107 -3.50 12.10 -16.65
C SER A 107 -2.06 11.76 -17.01
N THR A 108 -1.72 10.47 -17.12
CA THR A 108 -0.50 10.13 -17.82
C THR A 108 -0.59 10.76 -19.21
N LEU A 109 0.44 11.50 -19.62
CA LEU A 109 0.66 11.93 -21.02
C LEU A 109 0.76 10.76 -22.01
N TYR A 110 0.52 9.53 -21.54
CA TYR A 110 0.29 8.34 -22.31
C TYR A 110 -1.20 8.02 -22.23
N GLN A 111 -1.86 8.07 -23.38
CA GLN A 111 -3.20 7.53 -23.60
C GLN A 111 -3.22 6.09 -23.10
N LEU A 112 -3.68 5.88 -21.87
CA LEU A 112 -4.24 4.60 -21.49
C LEU A 112 -5.55 4.50 -22.26
N GLU A 113 -5.68 3.46 -23.09
CA GLU A 113 -6.94 3.21 -23.79
C GLU A 113 -8.07 3.11 -22.77
N GLU A 114 -9.21 3.68 -23.15
CA GLU A 114 -10.42 3.94 -22.36
C GLU A 114 -11.07 2.67 -21.75
N SER A 115 -10.44 1.49 -21.92
CA SER A 115 -10.88 0.19 -21.42
C SER A 115 -9.96 -0.45 -20.37
N GLU A 116 -8.89 0.19 -19.91
CA GLU A 116 -8.06 -0.36 -18.84
C GLU A 116 -8.59 0.07 -17.46
N PHE A 117 -9.36 -0.83 -16.84
CA PHE A 117 -9.82 -0.71 -15.46
C PHE A 117 -8.61 -0.59 -14.49
N VAL A 118 -8.20 0.65 -14.19
CA VAL A 118 -7.36 0.97 -13.04
C VAL A 118 -8.17 1.86 -12.11
N LYS A 119 -9.08 1.25 -11.35
CA LYS A 119 -9.77 1.90 -10.22
C LYS A 119 -8.81 2.34 -9.10
N THR A 120 -7.51 2.03 -9.20
CA THR A 120 -6.46 2.23 -8.18
C THR A 120 -5.37 3.25 -8.59
N GLY A 121 -5.76 4.29 -9.33
CA GLY A 121 -4.82 5.30 -9.88
C GLY A 121 -4.26 6.29 -8.86
N ALA A 122 -3.24 7.06 -9.27
CA ALA A 122 -2.74 8.21 -8.53
C ALA A 122 -3.65 9.44 -8.74
N TRP A 123 -3.79 10.25 -7.71
CA TRP A 123 -4.64 11.43 -7.65
C TRP A 123 -3.84 12.63 -7.15
N ASP A 124 -4.00 13.74 -7.86
CA ASP A 124 -3.40 15.01 -7.53
C ASP A 124 -4.44 15.91 -6.84
N ALA A 125 -4.11 16.39 -5.65
CA ALA A 125 -4.81 17.48 -4.97
C ALA A 125 -3.95 18.73 -5.09
N SER A 126 -4.48 19.80 -5.69
CA SER A 126 -3.72 21.04 -5.88
C SER A 126 -4.50 22.27 -5.46
N ALA A 127 -3.78 23.35 -5.17
CA ALA A 127 -4.34 24.68 -4.96
C ALA A 127 -3.31 25.75 -5.32
N VAL A 128 -3.77 26.96 -5.65
CA VAL A 128 -2.92 28.12 -5.90
C VAL A 128 -3.03 29.07 -4.71
N GLY A 129 -1.92 29.29 -4.03
CA GLY A 129 -1.80 30.28 -2.96
C GLY A 129 -1.45 31.64 -3.55
N ILE A 130 -2.20 32.66 -3.16
CA ILE A 130 -2.06 34.05 -3.60
C ILE A 130 -1.76 34.90 -2.37
N VAL A 131 -0.70 35.70 -2.46
CA VAL A 131 -0.36 36.72 -1.48
C VAL A 131 -0.28 38.07 -2.17
N GLU A 132 -1.06 39.02 -1.67
CA GLU A 132 -1.15 40.39 -2.14
C GLU A 132 -0.41 41.31 -1.16
N PHE A 133 0.43 42.22 -1.66
CA PHE A 133 1.07 43.27 -0.85
C PHE A 133 1.34 44.53 -1.68
N THR A 134 1.47 45.67 -1.02
CA THR A 134 1.87 46.93 -1.68
C THR A 134 3.39 47.07 -1.65
N SER A 135 3.99 47.28 -2.82
CA SER A 135 5.42 47.49 -3.00
C SER A 135 5.88 48.80 -2.33
N PRO A 136 7.19 48.98 -2.08
CA PRO A 136 7.72 50.27 -1.62
C PRO A 136 7.43 51.45 -2.56
N SER A 137 7.11 51.20 -3.85
CA SER A 137 6.70 52.21 -4.83
C SER A 137 5.19 52.51 -4.82
N GLY A 138 4.39 51.78 -4.04
CA GLY A 138 2.94 51.95 -3.95
C GLY A 138 2.13 51.13 -4.95
N GLU A 139 2.75 50.15 -5.62
CA GLU A 139 2.08 49.26 -6.57
C GLU A 139 1.59 47.99 -5.86
N ASP A 140 0.39 47.53 -6.21
CA ASP A 140 -0.13 46.26 -5.69
C ASP A 140 0.52 45.09 -6.43
N VAL A 141 1.15 44.20 -5.68
CA VAL A 141 1.87 43.03 -6.19
C VAL A 141 1.15 41.77 -5.73
N GLN A 142 0.94 40.84 -6.66
CA GLN A 142 0.43 39.50 -6.37
C GLN A 142 1.50 38.46 -6.62
N VAL A 143 1.76 37.63 -5.61
CA VAL A 143 2.64 36.47 -5.71
C VAL A 143 1.79 35.21 -5.69
N LYS A 144 1.96 34.36 -6.72
CA LYS A 144 1.19 33.13 -6.90
C LYS A 144 2.09 31.90 -6.89
N THR A 145 1.73 30.92 -6.06
CA THR A 145 2.40 29.63 -5.99
C THR A 145 1.37 28.52 -6.09
N LYS A 146 1.48 27.64 -7.09
CA LYS A 146 0.71 26.41 -7.15
C LYS A 146 1.40 25.34 -6.33
N TYR A 147 0.66 24.62 -5.51
CA TYR A 147 1.15 23.46 -4.77
C TYR A 147 0.30 22.25 -5.14
N THR A 148 0.96 21.12 -5.43
CA THR A 148 0.32 19.86 -5.79
C THR A 148 0.81 18.74 -4.87
N LEU A 149 -0.13 17.98 -4.33
CA LEU A 149 0.06 16.74 -3.61
C LEU A 149 -0.38 15.60 -4.49
N ARG A 150 0.54 14.68 -4.77
CA ARG A 150 0.19 13.41 -5.36
C ARG A 150 -0.05 12.38 -4.28
N SER A 151 -1.14 11.66 -4.43
CA SER A 151 -1.52 10.58 -3.56
C SER A 151 -1.89 9.34 -4.36
N GLN A 152 -1.66 8.17 -3.78
CA GLN A 152 -2.05 6.90 -4.34
C GLN A 152 -3.11 6.27 -3.45
N MET A 153 -4.13 5.69 -4.09
CA MET A 153 -5.12 4.87 -3.41
C MET A 153 -4.42 3.69 -2.73
N ARG A 154 -4.70 3.49 -1.43
CA ARG A 154 -4.28 2.30 -0.71
C ARG A 154 -5.18 1.13 -1.06
N THR A 155 -4.57 -0.03 -1.15
CA THR A 155 -5.20 -1.33 -1.37
C THR A 155 -4.81 -2.27 -0.25
N PHE A 156 -5.44 -3.43 -0.18
CA PHE A 156 -5.06 -4.50 0.73
C PHE A 156 -3.61 -4.95 0.50
N ALA A 157 -3.08 -4.77 -0.72
CA ALA A 157 -1.71 -5.18 -1.06
C ALA A 157 -0.65 -4.23 -0.48
N ASN A 158 -1.03 -3.03 -0.01
CA ASN A 158 -0.13 -2.10 0.66
C ASN A 158 0.27 -2.56 2.07
N TYR A 159 -0.42 -3.56 2.62
CA TYR A 159 -0.17 -4.15 3.92
C TYR A 159 0.54 -5.49 3.73
N MET A 160 1.75 -5.61 4.26
CA MET A 160 2.40 -6.93 4.34
C MET A 160 1.55 -7.89 5.18
N TYR A 161 0.95 -7.37 6.25
CA TYR A 161 0.06 -8.11 7.11
C TYR A 161 -1.11 -7.21 7.54
N LEU A 162 -2.32 -7.62 7.19
CA LEU A 162 -3.56 -6.95 7.56
C LEU A 162 -4.53 -7.97 8.15
N SER A 163 -5.11 -7.65 9.30
CA SER A 163 -6.14 -8.48 9.93
C SER A 163 -7.29 -7.63 10.47
N ASP A 164 -8.51 -8.17 10.44
CA ASP A 164 -9.65 -7.53 11.11
C ASP A 164 -9.78 -8.03 12.56
N THR A 165 -9.60 -9.32 12.79
CA THR A 165 -9.62 -9.94 14.13
C THR A 165 -8.34 -10.73 14.40
N GLU A 166 -7.76 -10.60 15.59
CA GLU A 166 -6.50 -11.25 15.99
C GLU A 166 -6.70 -12.50 16.88
N THR A 167 -7.96 -12.84 17.16
CA THR A 167 -8.37 -14.06 17.87
C THR A 167 -8.94 -15.12 16.95
N VAL A 168 -8.72 -16.36 17.34
CA VAL A 168 -9.38 -17.54 16.76
C VAL A 168 -10.26 -18.19 17.81
N GLU A 169 -11.35 -18.80 17.39
CA GLU A 169 -12.20 -19.57 18.31
C GLU A 169 -11.44 -20.84 18.74
N GLY A 170 -11.14 -20.93 20.03
CA GLY A 170 -10.49 -22.07 20.64
C GLY A 170 -11.45 -23.26 20.76
N PRO A 171 -10.91 -24.47 20.96
CA PRO A 171 -11.70 -25.72 20.99
C PRO A 171 -12.71 -25.78 22.14
N PHE A 172 -12.64 -24.88 23.12
CA PHE A 172 -13.58 -24.80 24.24
C PHE A 172 -14.43 -23.53 24.23
N GLY A 173 -14.48 -22.82 23.09
CA GLY A 173 -15.22 -21.57 22.93
C GLY A 173 -14.54 -20.36 23.59
N ASP A 174 -13.26 -20.49 23.94
CA ASP A 174 -12.40 -19.39 24.38
C ASP A 174 -11.63 -18.80 23.20
N ASP A 175 -11.53 -17.48 23.14
CA ASP A 175 -10.75 -16.80 22.10
C ASP A 175 -9.26 -16.98 22.34
N ASP A 176 -8.60 -17.68 21.43
CA ASP A 176 -7.16 -17.92 21.47
C ASP A 176 -6.42 -16.80 20.72
N ILE A 177 -5.38 -16.25 21.37
CA ILE A 177 -4.59 -15.15 20.82
C ILE A 177 -3.44 -15.71 20.01
N ILE A 178 -3.31 -15.27 18.76
CA ILE A 178 -2.14 -15.55 17.94
C ILE A 178 -1.09 -14.48 18.18
N TRP A 179 0.14 -14.89 18.48
CA TRP A 179 1.23 -13.99 18.85
C TRP A 179 2.21 -13.83 17.70
N PHE A 180 2.59 -12.58 17.39
CA PHE A 180 3.90 -12.33 16.80
C PHE A 180 4.97 -12.66 17.84
N PHE A 181 5.86 -13.58 17.50
CA PHE A 181 6.81 -14.18 18.43
C PHE A 181 8.26 -13.92 18.01
N THR A 182 9.21 -14.18 18.91
CA THR A 182 10.64 -14.18 18.59
C THR A 182 10.92 -15.00 17.33
N GLY A 183 11.57 -14.38 16.36
CA GLY A 183 11.86 -14.96 15.04
C GLY A 183 10.99 -14.39 13.92
N ASP A 184 9.81 -13.84 14.25
CA ASP A 184 9.00 -13.13 13.27
C ASP A 184 9.68 -11.80 12.91
N THR A 185 9.98 -11.63 11.62
CA THR A 185 10.55 -10.41 11.05
C THR A 185 9.65 -9.94 9.92
N LEU A 186 9.19 -8.69 9.99
CA LEU A 186 8.27 -8.11 9.02
C LEU A 186 8.84 -6.80 8.47
N TYR A 187 8.91 -6.68 7.15
CA TYR A 187 9.54 -5.56 6.44
C TYR A 187 8.55 -4.50 5.91
N GLY A 188 7.30 -4.89 5.67
CA GLY A 188 6.25 -4.00 5.19
C GLY A 188 5.26 -3.61 6.29
N ARG A 189 4.22 -2.86 5.89
CA ARG A 189 3.20 -2.33 6.80
C ARG A 189 2.41 -3.46 7.45
N VAL A 190 2.27 -3.39 8.78
CA VAL A 190 1.45 -4.29 9.60
C VAL A 190 0.30 -3.49 10.21
N HIS A 191 -0.93 -3.98 10.05
CA HIS A 191 -2.11 -3.36 10.65
C HIS A 191 -3.09 -4.42 11.15
N SER A 192 -3.76 -4.12 12.26
CA SER A 192 -4.95 -4.86 12.66
C SER A 192 -6.05 -3.93 13.16
N ASN A 193 -7.29 -4.25 12.84
CA ASN A 193 -8.44 -3.60 13.47
C ASN A 193 -8.58 -4.03 14.95
N ASP A 194 -8.02 -5.18 15.34
CA ASP A 194 -8.01 -5.69 16.71
C ASP A 194 -6.64 -5.47 17.40
N TYR A 195 -6.57 -5.84 18.67
CA TYR A 195 -5.38 -5.79 19.49
C TYR A 195 -4.33 -6.78 18.98
N ILE A 196 -3.23 -6.27 18.43
CA ILE A 196 -2.11 -7.10 17.99
C ILE A 196 -1.43 -7.77 19.20
N GLY A 197 -1.31 -9.10 19.16
CA GLY A 197 -0.56 -9.89 20.13
C GLY A 197 0.94 -9.89 19.84
N ILE A 198 1.73 -9.34 20.76
CA ILE A 198 3.20 -9.34 20.67
C ILE A 198 3.80 -10.08 21.87
N LYS A 199 4.66 -11.06 21.57
CA LYS A 199 5.30 -11.92 22.57
C LYS A 199 6.81 -12.00 22.39
N ASN A 200 7.56 -11.76 23.47
CA ASN A 200 9.02 -11.73 23.45
C ASN A 200 9.59 -10.69 22.45
N ASN A 201 10.35 -11.12 21.43
CA ASN A 201 11.21 -10.26 20.63
C ASN A 201 10.98 -10.39 19.10
N PRO A 202 9.78 -10.16 18.57
CA PRO A 202 9.60 -9.99 17.13
C PRO A 202 10.21 -8.67 16.64
N VAL A 203 10.44 -8.58 15.33
CA VAL A 203 11.09 -7.44 14.67
C VAL A 203 10.18 -6.88 13.58
N PHE A 204 9.87 -5.59 13.67
CA PHE A 204 9.09 -4.85 12.68
C PHE A 204 9.94 -3.72 12.09
N TYR A 205 10.34 -3.88 10.83
CA TYR A 205 11.04 -2.84 10.06
C TYR A 205 10.08 -1.92 9.31
N GLY A 206 8.86 -2.38 9.04
CA GLY A 206 7.78 -1.55 8.50
C GLY A 206 6.93 -0.90 9.60
N PRO A 207 6.08 0.09 9.25
CA PRO A 207 5.13 0.67 10.19
C PRO A 207 4.17 -0.38 10.74
N ILE A 208 3.95 -0.37 12.06
CA ILE A 208 2.96 -1.19 12.74
C ILE A 208 1.86 -0.30 13.32
N SER A 209 0.61 -0.70 13.14
CA SER A 209 -0.54 0.06 13.61
C SER A 209 -1.67 -0.83 14.10
N SER A 210 -2.50 -0.32 15.00
CA SER A 210 -3.74 -0.96 15.42
C SER A 210 -4.87 0.08 15.53
N SER A 211 -6.10 -0.35 15.26
CA SER A 211 -7.29 0.47 15.55
C SER A 211 -7.61 0.52 17.03
N GLN A 212 -6.99 -0.36 17.83
CA GLN A 212 -7.09 -0.35 19.27
C GLN A 212 -6.09 0.62 19.90
N ASP A 213 -6.23 0.83 21.21
CA ASP A 213 -5.46 1.79 21.99
C ASP A 213 -4.10 1.27 22.48
N ASP A 214 -3.85 -0.04 22.41
CA ASP A 214 -2.58 -0.67 22.77
C ASP A 214 -2.39 -2.03 22.06
N PHE A 215 -1.25 -2.68 22.30
CA PHE A 215 -1.00 -4.06 21.94
C PHE A 215 -1.27 -5.01 23.12
N ARG A 216 -1.68 -6.25 22.81
CA ARG A 216 -1.66 -7.35 23.79
C ARG A 216 -0.21 -7.78 23.99
N ARG A 217 0.26 -7.70 25.24
CA ARG A 217 1.68 -7.88 25.55
C ARG A 217 1.94 -9.15 26.37
N ASN A 218 2.88 -9.97 25.93
CA ASN A 218 3.41 -11.08 26.73
C ASN A 218 4.94 -11.09 26.70
N ASN A 219 5.56 -10.63 27.80
CA ASN A 219 7.02 -10.64 27.97
C ASN A 219 7.79 -9.88 26.86
N MET A 220 7.29 -8.72 26.44
CA MET A 220 7.79 -7.93 25.29
C MET A 220 9.08 -7.11 25.54
N GLY A 221 9.96 -7.56 26.43
CA GLY A 221 11.12 -6.77 26.86
C GLY A 221 12.15 -6.43 25.76
N GLY A 222 12.03 -7.01 24.56
CA GLY A 222 12.97 -6.81 23.45
C GLY A 222 12.37 -6.89 22.05
N ALA A 223 11.07 -6.57 21.88
CA ALA A 223 10.50 -6.35 20.55
C ALA A 223 11.15 -5.13 19.89
N HIS A 224 11.50 -5.22 18.61
CA HIS A 224 12.06 -4.10 17.83
C HIS A 224 10.99 -3.48 16.94
N PHE A 225 10.88 -2.15 17.01
CA PHE A 225 10.05 -1.35 16.13
C PHE A 225 10.94 -0.27 15.50
N GLU A 226 11.05 -0.28 14.17
CA GLU A 226 11.80 0.76 13.45
C GLU A 226 11.09 2.13 13.50
N PHE A 227 9.77 2.09 13.54
CA PHE A 227 8.89 3.25 13.67
C PHE A 227 8.05 3.13 14.94
N ASP A 228 7.70 4.26 15.55
CA ASP A 228 6.80 4.29 16.69
C ASP A 228 5.45 3.65 16.31
N PRO A 229 4.93 2.69 17.10
CA PRO A 229 3.62 2.10 16.86
C PRO A 229 2.49 3.13 16.86
N GLU A 230 1.57 3.00 15.89
CA GLU A 230 0.40 3.87 15.78
C GLU A 230 -0.86 3.18 16.35
N PHE A 231 -1.63 3.88 17.18
CA PHE A 231 -2.83 3.37 17.84
C PHE A 231 -4.04 4.24 17.54
N ASN A 232 -5.24 3.70 17.69
CA ASN A 232 -6.50 4.36 17.32
C ASN A 232 -6.52 4.82 15.85
N VAL A 233 -5.84 4.05 14.98
CA VAL A 233 -5.89 4.27 13.54
C VAL A 233 -7.28 3.85 13.04
N PRO A 234 -7.87 4.51 12.02
CA PRO A 234 -9.15 4.07 11.47
C PRO A 234 -9.10 2.62 10.98
N GLU A 235 -10.19 1.90 11.22
CA GLU A 235 -10.34 0.50 10.79
C GLU A 235 -10.34 0.39 9.25
N VAL A 236 -9.67 -0.65 8.75
CA VAL A 236 -9.77 -1.05 7.34
C VAL A 236 -10.97 -1.97 7.20
N PHE A 237 -12.00 -1.56 6.47
CA PHE A 237 -13.19 -2.37 6.24
C PHE A 237 -12.90 -3.57 5.33
N PHE A 238 -13.29 -4.76 5.80
CA PHE A 238 -13.26 -6.00 5.03
C PHE A 238 -14.63 -6.28 4.42
N PRO A 239 -14.78 -6.22 3.08
CA PRO A 239 -16.04 -6.56 2.42
C PRO A 239 -16.33 -8.06 2.54
N GLU A 240 -17.61 -8.44 2.58
CA GLU A 240 -18.03 -9.85 2.64
C GLU A 240 -17.75 -10.60 1.32
N THR A 241 -17.78 -9.88 0.20
CA THR A 241 -17.58 -10.45 -1.14
C THR A 241 -16.64 -9.59 -1.97
N ALA A 242 -15.98 -10.22 -2.93
CA ALA A 242 -15.11 -9.59 -3.91
C ALA A 242 -15.93 -9.19 -5.16
N GLN A 243 -17.10 -8.57 -4.96
CA GLN A 243 -18.09 -8.30 -6.01
C GLN A 243 -17.51 -7.51 -7.20
N ASP A 244 -16.67 -6.50 -6.94
CA ASP A 244 -16.01 -5.74 -8.01
C ASP A 244 -15.12 -6.63 -8.90
N ILE A 245 -14.43 -7.61 -8.30
CA ILE A 245 -13.58 -8.55 -9.03
C ILE A 245 -14.44 -9.52 -9.84
N ARG A 246 -15.54 -10.01 -9.23
CA ARG A 246 -16.52 -10.88 -9.86
C ARG A 246 -17.12 -10.23 -11.11
N ASP A 247 -17.54 -8.96 -11.01
CA ASP A 247 -18.15 -8.21 -12.11
C ASP A 247 -17.13 -7.82 -13.20
N GLY A 248 -15.87 -7.61 -12.82
CA GLY A 248 -14.78 -7.23 -13.73
C GLY A 248 -13.94 -8.39 -14.27
N ALA A 249 -14.28 -9.64 -13.95
CA ALA A 249 -13.51 -10.80 -14.36
C ALA A 249 -13.62 -11.05 -15.88
N GLN A 250 -12.47 -11.29 -16.51
CA GLN A 250 -12.40 -11.73 -17.91
C GLN A 250 -12.76 -13.20 -18.05
N LEU A 251 -12.41 -14.00 -17.03
CA LEU A 251 -12.81 -15.38 -16.88
C LEU A 251 -13.70 -15.50 -15.64
N PHE A 252 -14.99 -15.74 -15.84
CA PHE A 252 -15.91 -16.11 -14.76
C PHE A 252 -16.33 -17.57 -14.96
N VAL A 253 -16.22 -18.39 -13.91
CA VAL A 253 -16.62 -19.80 -13.94
C VAL A 253 -17.61 -20.06 -12.81
N ASP A 254 -18.83 -20.41 -13.18
CA ASP A 254 -19.93 -20.81 -12.29
C ASP A 254 -19.71 -22.22 -11.74
N ASP A 255 -20.08 -22.46 -10.48
CA ASP A 255 -19.89 -23.75 -9.79
C ASP A 255 -21.05 -24.74 -9.96
N ASP A 256 -22.03 -24.40 -10.79
CA ASP A 256 -23.26 -25.16 -11.02
C ASP A 256 -23.99 -25.52 -9.71
N ASN A 257 -24.23 -24.50 -8.89
CA ASN A 257 -24.83 -24.59 -7.56
C ASN A 257 -24.05 -25.51 -6.60
N GLY A 258 -22.72 -25.38 -6.59
CA GLY A 258 -21.82 -26.15 -5.72
C GLY A 258 -21.49 -27.55 -6.23
N SER A 259 -21.83 -27.87 -7.48
CA SER A 259 -21.56 -29.19 -8.08
C SER A 259 -20.15 -29.31 -8.64
N LEU A 260 -19.39 -28.21 -8.77
CA LEU A 260 -18.06 -28.21 -9.38
C LEU A 260 -16.95 -27.76 -8.42
N LEU A 261 -15.79 -28.39 -8.60
CA LEU A 261 -14.50 -27.96 -8.06
C LEU A 261 -13.61 -27.45 -9.19
N PHE A 262 -12.68 -26.55 -8.87
CA PHE A 262 -11.80 -25.91 -9.86
C PHE A 262 -10.34 -26.10 -9.52
N GLN A 263 -9.50 -26.26 -10.54
CA GLN A 263 -8.05 -26.13 -10.38
C GLN A 263 -7.52 -25.14 -11.40
N MET A 264 -6.64 -24.26 -10.97
CA MET A 264 -5.89 -23.34 -11.81
C MET A 264 -4.38 -23.52 -11.60
N GLU A 265 -3.63 -23.56 -12.70
CA GLU A 265 -2.20 -23.78 -12.71
C GLU A 265 -1.50 -22.70 -13.53
N GLY A 266 -0.59 -21.96 -12.90
CA GLY A 266 0.28 -21.01 -13.57
C GLY A 266 1.41 -21.72 -14.30
N ARG A 267 1.36 -21.73 -15.64
CA ARG A 267 2.40 -22.31 -16.51
C ARG A 267 3.07 -21.22 -17.33
N ASP A 268 4.17 -21.54 -17.99
CA ASP A 268 4.79 -20.62 -18.95
C ASP A 268 3.79 -20.26 -20.07
N GLY A 269 3.61 -18.95 -20.30
CA GLY A 269 2.77 -18.41 -21.37
C GLY A 269 1.27 -18.31 -21.08
N SER A 270 0.70 -19.08 -20.15
CA SER A 270 -0.71 -18.92 -19.75
C SER A 270 -1.04 -19.61 -18.43
N TRP A 271 -2.15 -19.17 -17.83
CA TRP A 271 -2.87 -19.99 -16.87
C TRP A 271 -3.55 -21.16 -17.57
N GLN A 272 -3.56 -22.32 -16.92
CA GLN A 272 -4.35 -23.48 -17.32
C GLN A 272 -5.36 -23.78 -16.23
N TRP A 273 -6.60 -24.08 -16.58
CA TRP A 273 -7.63 -24.40 -15.58
C TRP A 273 -8.53 -25.53 -16.03
N CYS A 274 -9.11 -26.23 -15.06
CA CYS A 274 -10.11 -27.27 -15.31
C CYS A 274 -11.18 -27.24 -14.22
N SER A 275 -12.27 -27.95 -14.46
CA SER A 275 -13.33 -28.20 -13.49
C SER A 275 -13.68 -29.69 -13.45
N TRP A 276 -14.14 -30.17 -12.31
CA TRP A 276 -14.66 -31.53 -12.16
C TRP A 276 -15.75 -31.59 -11.09
N GLU A 277 -16.52 -32.67 -11.10
CA GLU A 277 -17.62 -32.90 -10.16
C GLU A 277 -17.14 -32.91 -8.70
N ALA A 278 -17.81 -32.12 -7.87
CA ALA A 278 -17.62 -32.14 -6.42
C ALA A 278 -17.94 -33.52 -5.85
N GLY A 279 -17.16 -33.96 -4.86
CA GLY A 279 -17.26 -35.31 -4.30
C GLY A 279 -16.59 -36.42 -5.12
N ALA A 280 -16.06 -36.13 -6.32
CA ALA A 280 -15.17 -37.04 -7.05
C ALA A 280 -13.73 -37.04 -6.51
N GLY A 281 -13.51 -36.37 -5.37
CA GLY A 281 -12.22 -36.15 -4.75
C GLY A 281 -11.64 -34.77 -5.04
N SER A 282 -10.50 -34.50 -4.42
CA SER A 282 -9.86 -33.18 -4.37
C SER A 282 -8.75 -32.95 -5.39
N THR A 283 -8.65 -33.83 -6.38
CA THR A 283 -7.69 -33.74 -7.47
C THR A 283 -8.44 -33.95 -8.78
N PRO A 284 -8.12 -33.21 -9.85
CA PRO A 284 -8.72 -33.44 -11.15
C PRO A 284 -8.53 -34.91 -11.57
N PRO A 285 -9.55 -35.53 -12.20
CA PRO A 285 -9.39 -36.87 -12.76
C PRO A 285 -8.37 -36.87 -13.90
N ASP A 286 -7.81 -38.03 -14.23
CA ASP A 286 -6.76 -38.17 -15.26
C ASP A 286 -7.22 -37.70 -16.66
N ASP A 287 -8.53 -37.70 -16.92
CA ASP A 287 -9.15 -37.24 -18.16
C ASP A 287 -9.69 -35.80 -18.09
N ALA A 288 -9.36 -35.04 -17.03
CA ALA A 288 -9.76 -33.65 -16.89
C ALA A 288 -9.27 -32.80 -18.08
N VAL A 289 -10.20 -32.02 -18.65
CA VAL A 289 -9.91 -31.15 -19.79
C VAL A 289 -9.43 -29.79 -19.29
N TYR A 290 -8.19 -29.44 -19.61
CA TYR A 290 -7.62 -28.14 -19.29
C TYR A 290 -7.90 -27.12 -20.38
N GLN A 291 -8.33 -25.94 -19.95
CA GLN A 291 -8.55 -24.75 -20.76
C GLN A 291 -7.45 -23.72 -20.48
N SER A 292 -7.08 -22.95 -21.50
CA SER A 292 -6.06 -21.91 -21.37
C SER A 292 -6.70 -20.55 -21.12
N PHE A 293 -6.15 -19.83 -20.15
CA PHE A 293 -6.44 -18.42 -19.90
C PHE A 293 -5.13 -17.63 -20.05
N PRO A 294 -4.96 -16.84 -21.13
CA PRO A 294 -3.68 -16.24 -21.47
C PRO A 294 -3.26 -15.18 -20.46
N TYR A 295 -1.94 -15.04 -20.24
CA TYR A 295 -1.44 -13.86 -19.57
C TYR A 295 -1.62 -12.63 -20.47
N SER A 296 -2.30 -11.61 -19.97
CA SER A 296 -2.45 -10.30 -20.60
C SER A 296 -1.81 -9.20 -19.74
N ALA A 297 -1.93 -7.94 -20.17
CA ALA A 297 -1.47 -6.80 -19.37
C ALA A 297 -2.13 -6.77 -17.97
N ASN A 298 -3.39 -7.19 -17.88
CA ASN A 298 -4.18 -7.31 -16.65
C ASN A 298 -5.16 -8.48 -16.79
N SER A 299 -4.83 -9.63 -16.19
CA SER A 299 -5.65 -10.85 -16.29
C SER A 299 -6.48 -11.03 -15.04
N ILE A 300 -7.81 -11.12 -15.16
CA ILE A 300 -8.70 -11.23 -14.00
C ILE A 300 -9.58 -12.46 -14.16
N ALA A 301 -9.52 -13.38 -13.19
CA ALA A 301 -10.34 -14.58 -13.16
C ALA A 301 -11.09 -14.71 -11.83
N PHE A 302 -12.33 -15.17 -11.90
CA PHE A 302 -13.19 -15.42 -10.75
C PHE A 302 -13.85 -16.80 -10.87
N PHE A 303 -13.76 -17.61 -9.82
CA PHE A 303 -14.38 -18.93 -9.72
C PHE A 303 -15.43 -18.94 -8.61
N ASP A 304 -16.67 -19.30 -8.91
CA ASP A 304 -17.79 -19.20 -7.95
C ASP A 304 -17.83 -20.30 -6.87
N GLY A 305 -16.76 -21.08 -6.73
CA GLY A 305 -16.67 -22.20 -5.80
C GLY A 305 -15.26 -22.38 -5.23
N THR A 306 -14.96 -23.59 -4.76
CA THR A 306 -13.63 -23.95 -4.24
C THR A 306 -12.59 -24.03 -5.35
N LEU A 307 -11.43 -23.39 -5.13
CA LEU A 307 -10.34 -23.33 -6.11
C LEU A 307 -9.04 -23.92 -5.55
N TYR A 308 -8.47 -24.88 -6.27
CA TYR A 308 -7.13 -25.40 -6.04
C TYR A 308 -6.13 -24.67 -6.95
N ILE A 309 -5.04 -24.13 -6.40
CA ILE A 309 -4.08 -23.33 -7.17
C ILE A 309 -2.63 -23.73 -6.91
N LYS A 310 -1.84 -23.72 -7.99
CA LYS A 310 -0.38 -23.92 -8.01
C LYS A 310 0.25 -23.25 -9.23
N GLY A 311 1.57 -23.21 -9.29
CA GLY A 311 2.31 -22.87 -10.50
C GLY A 311 3.60 -22.11 -10.21
N SER A 312 4.69 -22.46 -10.88
CA SER A 312 6.03 -21.91 -10.67
C SER A 312 6.56 -21.05 -11.82
N GLY A 313 5.68 -20.60 -12.72
CA GLY A 313 6.02 -19.81 -13.91
C GLY A 313 5.01 -18.69 -14.19
N ILE A 314 4.46 -18.07 -13.16
CA ILE A 314 3.37 -17.09 -13.32
C ILE A 314 3.93 -15.79 -13.91
N GLN A 315 3.36 -15.35 -15.03
CA GLN A 315 3.82 -14.18 -15.79
C GLN A 315 2.75 -13.08 -15.86
N GLY A 316 3.21 -11.84 -16.04
CA GLY A 316 2.33 -10.69 -16.19
C GLY A 316 1.62 -10.30 -14.90
N LYS A 317 0.55 -9.53 -15.02
CA LYS A 317 -0.27 -9.11 -13.87
C LYS A 317 -1.57 -9.88 -13.86
N SER A 318 -1.87 -10.54 -12.74
CA SER A 318 -3.09 -11.31 -12.59
C SER A 318 -3.76 -11.10 -11.23
N THR A 319 -5.09 -11.13 -11.21
CA THR A 319 -5.89 -11.30 -9.99
C THR A 319 -6.77 -12.53 -10.16
N ILE A 320 -6.55 -13.54 -9.32
CA ILE A 320 -7.32 -14.78 -9.30
C ILE A 320 -8.15 -14.80 -8.03
N ALA A 321 -9.47 -14.88 -8.17
CA ALA A 321 -10.40 -14.85 -7.06
C ALA A 321 -11.31 -16.08 -7.04
N CYS A 322 -11.79 -16.46 -5.85
CA CYS A 322 -12.83 -17.46 -5.70
C CYS A 322 -13.83 -17.13 -4.59
N ALA A 323 -15.06 -17.62 -4.73
CA ALA A 323 -16.09 -17.49 -3.69
C ALA A 323 -15.89 -18.49 -2.53
N GLY A 324 -15.41 -19.70 -2.85
CA GLY A 324 -15.14 -20.75 -1.88
C GLY A 324 -13.76 -20.64 -1.23
N ASN A 325 -13.29 -21.75 -0.66
CA ASN A 325 -11.91 -21.83 -0.16
C ASN A 325 -10.92 -21.87 -1.33
N MET A 326 -9.80 -21.19 -1.18
CA MET A 326 -8.65 -21.31 -2.07
C MET A 326 -7.61 -22.22 -1.43
N TYR A 327 -7.29 -23.34 -2.06
CA TYR A 327 -6.29 -24.29 -1.60
C TYR A 327 -4.98 -24.11 -2.38
N LEU A 328 -3.91 -23.74 -1.69
CA LEU A 328 -2.56 -23.70 -2.25
C LEU A 328 -1.99 -25.12 -2.22
N ILE A 329 -1.96 -25.80 -3.36
CA ILE A 329 -1.62 -27.24 -3.42
C ILE A 329 -0.13 -27.52 -3.61
N ASP A 330 0.60 -26.51 -4.07
CA ASP A 330 2.05 -26.44 -4.28
C ASP A 330 2.44 -24.94 -4.29
N ASN A 331 3.70 -24.64 -4.57
CA ASN A 331 4.24 -23.32 -4.82
C ASN A 331 3.37 -22.50 -5.79
N VAL A 332 3.24 -21.21 -5.49
CA VAL A 332 2.60 -20.20 -6.35
C VAL A 332 3.61 -19.07 -6.54
N MET A 333 4.41 -19.17 -7.61
CA MET A 333 5.58 -18.32 -7.82
C MET A 333 5.57 -17.61 -9.18
N TYR A 334 6.04 -16.37 -9.15
CA TYR A 334 6.42 -15.61 -10.34
C TYR A 334 7.47 -16.36 -11.14
N ALA A 335 7.38 -16.25 -12.46
CA ALA A 335 8.43 -16.71 -13.34
C ALA A 335 9.77 -16.05 -12.98
N GLY A 336 10.82 -16.88 -12.86
CA GLY A 336 12.18 -16.44 -12.55
C GLY A 336 12.54 -16.43 -11.06
N VAL A 337 11.61 -16.78 -10.15
CA VAL A 337 11.92 -17.00 -8.73
C VAL A 337 12.48 -18.41 -8.53
N ASP A 338 13.61 -18.51 -7.83
CA ASP A 338 14.19 -19.80 -7.42
C ASP A 338 13.52 -20.29 -6.13
N PRO A 339 12.89 -21.48 -6.10
CA PRO A 339 12.26 -22.00 -4.89
C PRO A 339 13.24 -22.22 -3.73
N LEU A 340 14.53 -22.45 -4.00
CA LEU A 340 15.54 -22.66 -2.94
C LEU A 340 16.05 -21.35 -2.33
N ASN A 341 15.91 -20.25 -3.07
CA ASN A 341 16.26 -18.91 -2.61
C ASN A 341 15.22 -17.92 -3.16
N PRO A 342 14.03 -17.86 -2.55
CA PRO A 342 12.86 -17.22 -3.13
C PRO A 342 12.98 -15.71 -3.03
N ILE A 343 13.79 -15.12 -3.92
CA ILE A 343 13.98 -13.68 -4.07
C ILE A 343 13.32 -13.28 -5.38
N ILE A 344 12.49 -12.26 -5.35
CA ILE A 344 11.89 -11.69 -6.56
C ILE A 344 12.98 -10.95 -7.34
N PRO A 345 13.23 -11.30 -8.62
CA PRO A 345 14.23 -10.60 -9.43
C PRO A 345 13.94 -9.11 -9.53
N GLU A 346 15.00 -8.28 -9.45
CA GLU A 346 14.91 -6.85 -9.67
C GLU A 346 14.32 -6.57 -11.07
N GLY A 347 13.33 -5.67 -11.15
CA GLY A 347 12.65 -5.37 -12.41
C GLY A 347 11.68 -6.44 -12.91
N SER A 348 11.38 -7.47 -12.12
CA SER A 348 10.30 -8.42 -12.45
C SER A 348 9.01 -7.65 -12.84
N PRO A 349 8.34 -8.00 -13.96
CA PRO A 349 7.07 -7.38 -14.34
C PRO A 349 5.86 -8.09 -13.69
N ASN A 350 6.09 -9.20 -12.98
CA ASN A 350 5.04 -10.10 -12.53
C ASN A 350 4.43 -9.61 -11.21
N ILE A 351 3.10 -9.57 -11.16
CA ILE A 351 2.28 -9.22 -9.98
C ILE A 351 1.09 -10.17 -9.91
N LEU A 352 0.86 -10.77 -8.75
CA LEU A 352 -0.27 -11.68 -8.53
C LEU A 352 -1.08 -11.21 -7.31
N GLY A 353 -2.39 -11.16 -7.50
CA GLY A 353 -3.39 -11.06 -6.44
C GLY A 353 -4.15 -12.38 -6.32
N LEU A 354 -4.27 -12.91 -5.11
CA LEU A 354 -5.11 -14.05 -4.78
C LEU A 354 -6.19 -13.60 -3.80
N ILE A 355 -7.45 -13.82 -4.12
CA ILE A 355 -8.57 -13.40 -3.28
C ILE A 355 -9.50 -14.59 -3.05
N SER A 356 -9.87 -14.83 -1.81
CA SER A 356 -10.87 -15.82 -1.43
C SER A 356 -11.95 -15.11 -0.63
N GLU A 357 -13.23 -15.32 -0.99
CA GLU A 357 -14.35 -14.86 -0.17
C GLU A 357 -14.49 -15.69 1.13
N SER A 358 -13.75 -16.80 1.25
CA SER A 358 -13.70 -17.65 2.45
C SER A 358 -12.28 -17.71 3.03
N ASN A 359 -11.60 -18.86 2.95
CA ASN A 359 -10.24 -19.09 3.43
C ASN A 359 -9.23 -19.17 2.28
N ILE A 360 -7.97 -18.83 2.58
CA ILE A 360 -6.82 -19.30 1.80
C ILE A 360 -6.09 -20.33 2.65
N VAL A 361 -5.98 -21.57 2.17
CA VAL A 361 -5.49 -22.70 2.94
C VAL A 361 -4.31 -23.35 2.25
N ILE A 362 -3.18 -23.46 2.94
CA ILE A 362 -2.06 -24.30 2.51
C ILE A 362 -2.46 -25.76 2.68
N ARG A 363 -2.54 -26.46 1.55
CA ARG A 363 -2.98 -27.85 1.52
C ARG A 363 -1.94 -28.77 2.17
N ASP A 364 -2.39 -29.81 2.86
CA ASP A 364 -1.56 -30.88 3.35
C ASP A 364 -1.16 -31.82 2.20
N SER A 365 -0.17 -31.38 1.42
CA SER A 365 0.37 -32.10 0.27
C SER A 365 1.85 -32.41 0.47
N TYR A 366 2.36 -33.44 -0.20
CA TYR A 366 3.80 -33.75 -0.19
C TYR A 366 4.65 -32.61 -0.74
N ALA A 367 4.11 -31.77 -1.64
CA ALA A 367 4.78 -30.57 -2.13
C ALA A 367 4.87 -29.48 -1.05
N ASN A 368 3.91 -29.47 -0.12
CA ASN A 368 3.84 -28.53 0.99
C ASN A 368 4.37 -29.13 2.31
N GLY A 369 5.26 -30.12 2.25
CA GLY A 369 5.93 -30.65 3.43
C GLY A 369 5.08 -31.59 4.30
N LYS A 370 4.03 -32.22 3.76
CA LYS A 370 3.27 -33.28 4.43
C LYS A 370 4.17 -34.35 5.07
N ALA A 371 3.67 -34.93 6.16
CA ALA A 371 4.35 -35.95 6.95
C ALA A 371 5.72 -35.45 7.43
N ASN A 372 5.70 -34.38 8.23
CA ASN A 372 6.87 -33.83 8.91
C ASN A 372 8.03 -33.48 7.95
N SER A 373 7.71 -32.85 6.82
CA SER A 373 8.65 -32.49 5.76
C SER A 373 9.46 -33.69 5.24
N SER A 374 8.80 -34.85 5.05
CA SER A 374 9.41 -36.08 4.51
C SER A 374 10.21 -35.88 3.21
N ASN A 375 9.76 -34.96 2.35
CA ASN A 375 10.43 -34.59 1.10
C ASN A 375 11.38 -33.39 1.21
N GLY A 376 11.56 -32.82 2.41
CA GLY A 376 12.32 -31.59 2.62
C GLY A 376 11.76 -30.41 1.81
N SER A 377 10.44 -30.37 1.63
CA SER A 377 9.75 -29.39 0.80
C SER A 377 9.22 -28.24 1.64
N ASP A 378 9.31 -27.05 1.07
CA ASP A 378 8.78 -25.78 1.58
C ASP A 378 7.71 -25.27 0.61
N ILE A 379 6.95 -24.26 1.03
CA ILE A 379 6.02 -23.55 0.14
C ILE A 379 6.45 -22.10 -0.05
N VAL A 380 6.53 -21.69 -1.31
CA VAL A 380 6.85 -20.34 -1.75
C VAL A 380 5.64 -19.71 -2.42
N ILE A 381 5.29 -18.51 -1.96
CA ILE A 381 4.14 -17.75 -2.44
C ILE A 381 4.60 -16.33 -2.77
N THR A 382 4.50 -15.94 -4.04
CA THR A 382 4.75 -14.58 -4.50
C THR A 382 3.43 -13.95 -4.96
N ALA A 383 2.68 -13.37 -4.01
CA ALA A 383 1.38 -12.76 -4.27
C ALA A 383 0.97 -11.80 -3.15
N GLY A 384 0.12 -10.83 -3.48
CA GLY A 384 -0.80 -10.25 -2.51
C GLY A 384 -1.99 -11.18 -2.31
N MET A 385 -2.29 -11.53 -1.07
CA MET A 385 -3.36 -12.49 -0.73
C MET A 385 -4.42 -11.83 0.15
N VAL A 386 -5.70 -12.14 -0.09
CA VAL A 386 -6.83 -11.71 0.76
C VAL A 386 -7.76 -12.89 1.05
N ALA A 387 -8.01 -13.17 2.33
CA ALA A 387 -9.10 -14.03 2.80
C ALA A 387 -10.20 -13.16 3.44
N LEU A 388 -11.29 -12.92 2.73
CA LEU A 388 -12.35 -11.99 3.15
C LEU A 388 -13.29 -12.56 4.22
N GLY A 389 -13.56 -13.86 4.18
CA GLY A 389 -14.50 -14.49 5.10
C GLY A 389 -13.83 -14.96 6.40
N GLN A 390 -12.61 -15.49 6.29
CA GLN A 390 -11.94 -16.19 7.38
C GLN A 390 -10.43 -15.89 7.36
N SER A 391 -9.59 -16.90 7.11
CA SER A 391 -8.17 -16.83 7.43
C SER A 391 -7.26 -17.29 6.29
N PHE A 392 -6.00 -16.81 6.35
CA PHE A 392 -4.87 -17.50 5.72
C PHE A 392 -4.32 -18.54 6.71
N THR A 393 -4.40 -19.82 6.37
CA THR A 393 -4.10 -20.92 7.31
C THR A 393 -3.62 -22.20 6.61
N PHE A 394 -3.55 -23.33 7.32
CA PHE A 394 -3.12 -24.62 6.77
C PHE A 394 -4.05 -25.78 7.20
N GLU A 395 -4.11 -26.85 6.40
CA GLU A 395 -4.91 -28.04 6.69
C GLU A 395 -4.31 -28.89 7.82
N HIS A 396 -5.17 -29.64 8.53
CA HIS A 396 -4.77 -30.60 9.58
C HIS A 396 -3.88 -29.98 10.66
N GLN A 397 -4.43 -29.02 11.42
CA GLN A 397 -3.67 -28.24 12.41
C GLN A 397 -3.44 -28.98 13.73
N ASN A 398 -3.78 -30.26 13.83
CA ASN A 398 -3.60 -31.09 15.02
C ASN A 398 -4.49 -30.62 16.21
N ASP A 399 -5.74 -30.24 15.92
CA ASP A 399 -6.76 -29.81 16.88
C ASP A 399 -7.24 -30.95 17.81
N ILE A 400 -7.03 -30.76 19.13
CA ILE A 400 -7.47 -31.70 20.17
C ILE A 400 -8.97 -31.53 20.44
N VAL A 401 -9.76 -32.59 20.27
CA VAL A 401 -11.23 -32.53 20.44
C VAL A 401 -11.75 -32.99 21.80
N THR A 402 -11.00 -33.79 22.57
CA THR A 402 -11.63 -34.51 23.70
C THR A 402 -10.83 -34.59 25.00
N GLY A 403 -10.04 -33.57 25.39
CA GLY A 403 -9.41 -33.53 26.74
C GLY A 403 -8.50 -34.71 27.10
N THR A 404 -8.35 -35.68 26.21
CA THR A 404 -7.37 -36.75 26.19
C THR A 404 -6.29 -36.28 25.23
N ASN A 405 -5.06 -36.13 25.72
CA ASN A 405 -3.85 -35.85 24.93
C ASN A 405 -3.56 -36.99 23.94
N LEU A 406 -4.42 -37.20 22.95
CA LEU A 406 -4.18 -38.12 21.86
C LEU A 406 -4.05 -37.24 20.62
N CYS A 407 -2.82 -37.12 20.13
CA CYS A 407 -2.45 -36.42 18.91
C CYS A 407 -2.95 -37.23 17.68
N ASN A 408 -4.13 -37.85 17.78
CA ASN A 408 -4.60 -38.95 16.94
C ASN A 408 -6.06 -38.78 16.51
N ASP A 409 -6.80 -37.84 17.11
CA ASP A 409 -8.24 -37.66 16.95
C ASP A 409 -8.56 -36.20 16.53
N GLU A 410 -8.35 -35.88 15.25
CA GLU A 410 -8.86 -34.63 14.66
C GLU A 410 -10.35 -34.77 14.34
N PRO A 411 -11.25 -33.94 14.91
CA PRO A 411 -11.99 -33.06 13.99
C PRO A 411 -12.09 -31.57 14.39
N LEU A 412 -11.75 -30.64 13.49
CA LEU A 412 -12.57 -29.44 13.12
C LEU A 412 -11.88 -28.48 12.11
N MET A 413 -11.27 -29.01 11.06
CA MET A 413 -11.41 -28.48 9.68
C MET A 413 -11.75 -29.60 8.67
N ALA A 414 -11.91 -30.82 9.16
CA ALA A 414 -12.20 -32.01 8.38
C ALA A 414 -13.57 -32.57 8.81
N ALA A 415 -14.64 -32.06 8.20
CA ALA A 415 -15.90 -32.77 8.23
C ALA A 415 -16.64 -32.83 6.89
N TRP A 416 -16.21 -32.10 5.83
CA TRP A 416 -16.92 -32.17 4.54
C TRP A 416 -16.19 -32.79 3.33
N ASP A 417 -14.86 -33.00 3.27
CA ASP A 417 -14.33 -33.67 2.05
C ASP A 417 -12.92 -34.36 2.08
N HIS A 418 -12.15 -34.40 3.19
CA HIS A 418 -10.69 -34.68 3.04
C HIS A 418 -10.04 -35.78 3.91
N GLY A 419 -10.83 -36.71 4.46
CA GLY A 419 -10.32 -37.99 4.97
C GLY A 419 -9.55 -37.94 6.31
N THR A 420 -9.27 -39.12 6.87
CA THR A 420 -8.61 -39.31 8.16
C THR A 420 -7.09 -39.16 8.03
N TYR A 421 -6.46 -38.24 8.79
CA TYR A 421 -5.01 -38.14 8.88
C TYR A 421 -4.47 -39.25 9.80
N LEU A 422 -3.69 -40.19 9.25
CA LEU A 422 -3.06 -41.25 10.03
C LEU A 422 -1.64 -40.82 10.42
N TYR A 423 -1.42 -40.69 11.73
CA TYR A 423 -0.10 -40.43 12.33
C TYR A 423 0.79 -41.68 12.25
N ASP A 424 1.43 -41.92 11.11
CA ASP A 424 2.43 -42.99 11.00
C ASP A 424 3.82 -42.57 11.53
N GLU A 425 4.08 -41.27 11.78
CA GLU A 425 5.46 -40.75 12.01
C GLU A 425 5.72 -40.01 13.35
N GLY A 426 4.80 -40.03 14.31
CA GLY A 426 4.97 -39.43 15.65
C GLY A 426 4.13 -38.17 15.89
N PRO A 427 4.14 -37.57 17.10
CA PRO A 427 3.13 -36.60 17.50
C PRO A 427 3.22 -35.22 16.80
N SER A 428 4.39 -34.85 16.26
CA SER A 428 4.65 -33.57 15.61
C SER A 428 4.59 -33.64 14.08
N ASP A 429 4.13 -32.56 13.44
CA ASP A 429 4.07 -32.42 11.98
C ASP A 429 4.59 -31.05 11.54
N LEU A 430 5.92 -30.90 11.52
CA LEU A 430 6.59 -29.68 11.08
C LEU A 430 6.84 -29.74 9.57
N ARG A 431 6.16 -28.89 8.81
CA ARG A 431 6.04 -28.97 7.35
C ARG A 431 7.04 -28.09 6.58
N GLY A 432 8.11 -27.65 7.23
CA GLY A 432 9.12 -26.77 6.63
C GLY A 432 8.78 -25.29 6.79
N TYR A 433 9.16 -24.47 5.82
CA TYR A 433 8.96 -23.02 5.79
C TYR A 433 7.85 -22.59 4.83
N ILE A 434 7.13 -21.53 5.22
CA ILE A 434 6.35 -20.70 4.29
C ILE A 434 7.19 -19.47 3.95
N TYR A 435 7.52 -19.32 2.69
CA TYR A 435 8.14 -18.13 2.13
C TYR A 435 7.07 -17.27 1.47
N ILE A 436 6.70 -16.16 2.11
CA ILE A 436 5.78 -15.18 1.53
C ILE A 436 6.60 -14.01 1.01
N ARG A 437 6.45 -13.73 -0.28
CA ARG A 437 7.05 -12.61 -1.01
C ARG A 437 5.93 -11.75 -1.55
N GLY A 438 5.32 -10.96 -0.67
CA GLY A 438 4.08 -10.26 -0.98
C GLY A 438 3.33 -9.80 0.27
N ALA A 439 2.02 -9.93 0.24
CA ALA A 439 1.10 -9.37 1.24
C ALA A 439 0.07 -10.40 1.71
N ILE A 440 -0.37 -10.30 2.96
CA ILE A 440 -1.43 -11.11 3.54
C ILE A 440 -2.46 -10.18 4.15
N ALA A 441 -3.70 -10.30 3.71
CA ALA A 441 -4.87 -9.72 4.37
C ALA A 441 -5.85 -10.83 4.71
N GLN A 442 -6.43 -10.79 5.91
CA GLN A 442 -7.35 -11.83 6.37
C GLN A 442 -8.36 -11.27 7.35
N LYS A 443 -9.62 -11.68 7.26
CA LYS A 443 -10.65 -11.24 8.21
C LYS A 443 -10.31 -11.70 9.62
N ARG A 444 -9.97 -12.97 9.79
CA ARG A 444 -9.50 -13.52 11.06
C ARG A 444 -8.08 -14.00 10.90
N ARG A 445 -7.23 -13.71 11.88
CA ARG A 445 -5.86 -14.20 11.89
C ARG A 445 -5.86 -15.73 11.94
N GLY A 446 -5.26 -16.38 10.94
CA GLY A 446 -5.10 -17.84 10.93
C GLY A 446 -3.79 -18.29 11.56
N TYR A 447 -3.79 -19.49 12.14
CA TYR A 447 -2.54 -20.17 12.47
C TYR A 447 -1.82 -20.59 11.19
N VAL A 448 -0.51 -20.43 11.20
CA VAL A 448 0.41 -21.08 10.26
C VAL A 448 1.40 -22.00 10.98
N ARG A 449 1.46 -21.90 12.32
CA ARG A 449 2.20 -22.76 13.21
C ARG A 449 1.51 -22.84 14.56
N ARG A 450 1.55 -24.01 15.18
CA ARG A 450 1.04 -24.26 16.52
C ARG A 450 2.05 -25.05 17.34
N SER A 451 2.00 -24.87 18.66
CA SER A 451 2.85 -25.60 19.63
C SER A 451 2.17 -26.82 20.23
N ASN A 452 0.96 -27.15 19.76
CA ASN A 452 0.23 -28.35 20.12
C ASN A 452 0.98 -29.62 19.67
N CYS A 453 0.83 -30.70 20.43
CA CYS A 453 1.30 -32.03 20.03
C CYS A 453 2.79 -32.10 19.61
N GLY A 454 3.66 -31.26 20.19
CA GLY A 454 5.08 -31.19 19.82
C GLY A 454 5.41 -30.28 18.63
N GLY A 455 4.39 -29.70 17.98
CA GLY A 455 4.49 -28.69 16.94
C GLY A 455 3.81 -29.14 15.64
N THR A 456 3.00 -28.25 15.06
CA THR A 456 2.32 -28.49 13.77
C THR A 456 2.40 -27.23 12.91
N GLY A 457 2.56 -27.41 11.59
CA GLY A 457 2.57 -26.32 10.61
C GLY A 457 3.99 -25.90 10.22
N TYR A 458 4.21 -24.61 10.00
CA TYR A 458 5.38 -24.11 9.29
C TYR A 458 6.18 -23.06 10.09
N ASP A 459 7.48 -23.03 9.86
CA ASP A 459 8.27 -21.83 10.11
C ASP A 459 7.95 -20.75 9.06
N LYS A 460 8.22 -19.48 9.39
CA LYS A 460 7.76 -18.33 8.61
C LYS A 460 8.93 -17.50 8.09
N SER A 461 8.92 -17.18 6.81
CA SER A 461 9.77 -16.15 6.22
C SER A 461 8.90 -15.18 5.44
N TYR A 462 8.65 -14.02 6.04
CA TYR A 462 7.85 -12.99 5.42
C TYR A 462 8.74 -11.88 4.89
N ASP A 463 8.61 -11.57 3.60
CA ASP A 463 9.27 -10.45 2.96
C ASP A 463 8.26 -9.75 2.05
N TYR A 464 8.20 -8.43 2.15
CA TYR A 464 7.17 -7.65 1.51
C TYR A 464 7.60 -7.27 0.09
N ASP A 465 6.74 -7.53 -0.89
CA ASP A 465 6.95 -7.05 -2.25
C ASP A 465 6.61 -5.56 -2.33
N PHE A 466 7.62 -4.70 -2.17
CA PHE A 466 7.46 -3.23 -2.18
C PHE A 466 6.80 -2.69 -3.45
N ARG A 467 6.83 -3.43 -4.56
CA ARG A 467 6.16 -3.04 -5.80
C ARG A 467 4.64 -2.98 -5.64
N LEU A 468 4.06 -3.76 -4.72
CA LEU A 468 2.62 -3.76 -4.43
C LEU A 468 2.12 -2.42 -3.88
N GLN A 469 3.01 -1.55 -3.37
CA GLN A 469 2.61 -0.22 -2.90
C GLN A 469 2.14 0.69 -4.04
N THR A 470 2.82 0.59 -5.19
CA THR A 470 2.59 1.48 -6.34
C THR A 470 1.98 0.76 -7.54
N ASN A 471 2.05 -0.57 -7.56
CA ASN A 471 1.56 -1.43 -8.63
C ASN A 471 0.81 -2.63 -8.03
N PRO A 472 -0.40 -2.40 -7.47
CA PRO A 472 -1.22 -3.48 -6.92
C PRO A 472 -1.67 -4.44 -8.04
N PRO A 473 -2.15 -5.65 -7.68
CA PRO A 473 -2.79 -6.54 -8.65
C PRO A 473 -3.96 -5.86 -9.39
N PRO A 474 -4.30 -6.31 -10.61
CA PRO A 474 -5.36 -5.67 -11.38
C PRO A 474 -6.72 -5.80 -10.68
N LEU A 475 -7.48 -4.71 -10.59
CA LEU A 475 -8.79 -4.66 -9.90
C LEU A 475 -8.75 -5.19 -8.45
N TYR A 476 -7.62 -5.00 -7.75
CA TYR A 476 -7.49 -5.44 -6.37
C TYR A 476 -8.33 -4.61 -5.39
N LEU A 477 -8.59 -5.17 -4.21
CA LEU A 477 -9.42 -4.57 -3.18
C LEU A 477 -8.78 -3.29 -2.61
N ALA A 478 -9.51 -2.18 -2.70
CA ALA A 478 -9.13 -0.91 -2.09
C ALA A 478 -9.23 -0.99 -0.56
N ALA A 479 -8.32 -0.34 0.16
CA ALA A 479 -8.43 -0.14 1.59
C ALA A 479 -9.33 1.06 1.85
N GLN A 480 -10.44 0.83 2.54
CA GLN A 480 -11.50 1.82 2.79
C GLN A 480 -12.03 1.69 4.22
N ASP A 481 -12.78 2.69 4.68
CA ASP A 481 -13.55 2.59 5.92
C ASP A 481 -14.94 1.94 5.69
N GLU A 482 -15.72 1.77 6.76
CA GLU A 482 -17.08 1.19 6.72
C GLU A 482 -18.05 1.99 5.83
N ASP A 483 -17.86 3.30 5.73
CA ASP A 483 -18.66 4.17 4.85
C ASP A 483 -18.27 4.03 3.37
N GLY A 484 -17.17 3.32 3.08
CA GLY A 484 -16.61 3.11 1.76
C GLY A 484 -15.67 4.22 1.30
N ASN A 485 -15.24 5.12 2.20
CA ASN A 485 -14.28 6.15 1.89
C ASN A 485 -12.89 5.55 1.76
N VAL A 486 -12.21 5.91 0.68
CA VAL A 486 -10.94 5.27 0.33
C VAL A 486 -9.77 5.91 1.06
N PHE A 487 -8.81 5.09 1.50
CA PHE A 487 -7.57 5.57 2.09
C PHE A 487 -6.56 5.97 1.02
N PHE A 488 -5.91 7.12 1.23
CA PHE A 488 -4.90 7.67 0.32
C PHE A 488 -3.57 7.89 1.03
N GLU A 489 -2.50 7.50 0.36
CA GLU A 489 -1.12 7.74 0.78
C GLU A 489 -0.48 8.82 -0.08
N VAL A 490 0.07 9.86 0.53
CA VAL A 490 0.78 10.90 -0.22
C VAL A 490 2.12 10.31 -0.68
N THR A 491 2.36 10.31 -1.99
CA THR A 491 3.57 9.76 -2.60
C THR A 491 4.59 10.83 -2.95
N SER A 492 4.13 12.03 -3.33
CA SER A 492 5.01 13.15 -3.66
C SER A 492 4.30 14.49 -3.53
N SER A 493 5.07 15.55 -3.48
CA SER A 493 4.56 16.93 -3.50
C SER A 493 5.52 17.85 -4.21
N TRP A 494 5.01 18.85 -4.91
CA TRP A 494 5.84 19.88 -5.53
C TRP A 494 5.10 21.22 -5.59
N ALA A 495 5.87 22.28 -5.82
CA ALA A 495 5.34 23.63 -6.01
C ALA A 495 5.86 24.25 -7.31
N GLU A 496 4.99 24.97 -7.99
CA GLU A 496 5.27 25.69 -9.21
C GLU A 496 5.01 27.17 -9.01
N TYR A 497 5.99 28.00 -9.37
CA TYR A 497 5.85 29.44 -9.30
C TYR A 497 5.17 29.93 -10.57
N GLN A 498 4.02 30.59 -10.42
CA GLN A 498 3.39 31.25 -11.53
C GLN A 498 3.96 32.66 -11.64
N LYS A 499 4.38 33.06 -12.84
CA LYS A 499 4.80 34.45 -13.08
C LYS A 499 3.60 35.36 -12.82
N SER A 500 3.80 36.38 -12.00
CA SER A 500 2.85 37.50 -11.91
C SER A 500 2.77 38.17 -13.28
N GLU A 501 1.55 38.29 -13.83
CA GLU A 501 1.29 39.16 -14.98
C GLU A 501 1.29 40.64 -14.59
#